data_AF-A0A1A5CYA0-F1
#
_entry.id   AF-A0A1A5CYA0-F1
#
_cell.length_a   1.000
_cell.length_b   1.000
_cell.length_c   1.000
_cell.angle_alpha   90.00
_cell.angle_beta   90.00
_cell.angle_gamma   90.00
#
_symmetry.space_group_name_H-M   'P 1'
#
loop_
_entity.id
_entity.type
_entity.pdbx_description
1 polymer ?
#
loop_
_entity_poly.entity_id
_entity_poly.type
_entity_poly.pdbx_seq_one_letter_code
_entity_poly.pdbx_strand_id
1 'polypeptide(L)'
;MRGILSHLAPKKEDDVRMVAAALKTHGPKFEELFFEWATPFGRYKAKGLWAKVKADPDAMTEVIERQVTALSKKQRFSPLPVEALEAMPPQQWRIKGVFPIEGLAVVYGASTAGKSFLSLEMAASIGDGLPFFEHATKPAAVLYVGLEGEGGYRGRVVAWQRHHGRAIPDSVRFLLQPFRLTDPQDVADLAAVCPPGCVVFIDTLNRAAPGMDENSSRDMGAVIEGAKTLQRLIGGLVVLVAHTGKDSAKGLRGHSSLFAALDAAVLVNRDDSARSWKVDKAKDGRDGETHYFRLNVVEIGIDEDGDAITSCVVVPEEAPTSPWAKPLNAIQKLAMESFREACRSNGSVDAGGNFLGINREAWRPVFYRLHVEAPSDEARRKAFERVRKELVERGELVEENNVYRLGGLAGKLAEACIAKVIQQAGQPDGQRTQRDTSGAATTRTDRTAAL
;
A
#
# COMPACT_ATOMS: atom_id res chain seq x y z
N MET A 1 50.54 34.90 -14.76
CA MET A 1 49.98 35.73 -13.67
C MET A 1 48.70 36.47 -14.05
N ARG A 2 48.69 37.39 -15.02
CA ARG A 2 47.43 38.10 -15.42
C ARG A 2 46.23 37.17 -15.68
N GLY A 3 46.43 36.10 -16.46
CA GLY A 3 45.36 35.13 -16.74
C GLY A 3 44.88 34.33 -15.53
N ILE A 4 45.71 34.14 -14.50
CA ILE A 4 45.28 33.48 -13.25
C ILE A 4 44.45 34.47 -12.43
N LEU A 5 44.93 35.70 -12.29
CA LEU A 5 44.26 36.75 -11.53
C LEU A 5 42.89 37.13 -12.12
N SER A 6 42.70 37.02 -13.44
CA SER A 6 41.38 37.26 -14.07
C SER A 6 40.31 36.25 -13.64
N HIS A 7 40.70 35.10 -13.10
CA HIS A 7 39.77 34.09 -12.56
C HIS A 7 39.57 34.19 -11.04
N LEU A 8 40.31 35.08 -10.36
CA LEU A 8 40.23 35.25 -8.90
C LEU A 8 39.50 36.55 -8.56
N ALA A 9 38.53 36.46 -7.64
CA ALA A 9 37.78 37.63 -7.19
C ALA A 9 38.43 38.29 -5.95
N PRO A 10 38.85 39.58 -6.01
CA PRO A 10 39.47 40.30 -4.89
C PRO A 10 38.42 40.85 -3.93
N LYS A 11 37.65 39.97 -3.28
CA LYS A 11 36.54 40.38 -2.38
C LYS A 11 36.88 40.20 -0.90
N LYS A 12 37.52 39.07 -0.55
CA LYS A 12 37.87 38.74 0.84
C LYS A 12 39.28 39.18 1.14
N GLU A 13 39.48 39.84 2.29
CA GLU A 13 40.79 40.33 2.73
C GLU A 13 41.85 39.23 2.75
N ASP A 14 41.46 38.05 3.21
CA ASP A 14 42.32 36.89 3.35
C ASP A 14 42.80 36.36 1.99
N ASP A 15 41.90 36.29 0.98
CA ASP A 15 42.25 35.91 -0.39
C ASP A 15 43.17 36.96 -1.03
N VAL A 16 42.89 38.26 -0.82
CA VAL A 16 43.72 39.36 -1.31
C VAL A 16 45.11 39.35 -0.67
N ARG A 17 45.19 39.01 0.63
CA ARG A 17 46.45 38.85 1.37
C ARG A 17 47.29 37.72 0.79
N MET A 18 46.68 36.57 0.51
CA MET A 18 47.36 35.41 -0.04
C MET A 18 47.83 35.63 -1.49
N VAL A 19 47.02 36.30 -2.31
CA VAL A 19 47.46 36.71 -3.67
C VAL A 19 48.64 37.70 -3.60
N ALA A 20 48.64 38.62 -2.63
CA ALA A 20 49.79 39.50 -2.39
C ALA A 20 51.05 38.70 -2.00
N ALA A 21 50.90 37.70 -1.12
CA ALA A 21 51.98 36.83 -0.66
C ALA A 21 52.61 36.04 -1.82
N ALA A 22 51.75 35.46 -2.65
CA ALA A 22 52.14 34.74 -3.84
C ALA A 22 52.87 35.61 -4.86
N LEU A 23 52.32 36.78 -5.22
CA LEU A 23 52.93 37.65 -6.23
C LEU A 23 54.30 38.19 -5.78
N LYS A 24 54.50 38.41 -4.47
CA LYS A 24 55.80 38.82 -3.91
C LYS A 24 56.92 37.82 -4.13
N THR A 25 56.62 36.53 -4.24
CA THR A 25 57.64 35.48 -4.50
C THR A 25 58.32 35.68 -5.86
N HIS A 26 57.61 36.30 -6.81
CA HIS A 26 58.11 36.56 -8.15
C HIS A 26 58.69 37.99 -8.30
N GLY A 27 58.83 38.71 -7.19
CA GLY A 27 59.51 40.00 -7.09
C GLY A 27 58.59 41.23 -7.22
N PRO A 28 59.16 42.44 -7.01
CA PRO A 28 58.39 43.70 -6.91
C PRO A 28 57.71 44.12 -8.22
N LYS A 29 58.14 43.58 -9.36
CA LYS A 29 57.55 43.86 -10.68
C LYS A 29 56.05 43.51 -10.79
N PHE A 30 55.51 42.71 -9.87
CA PHE A 30 54.10 42.36 -9.83
C PHE A 30 53.25 43.26 -8.92
N GLU A 31 53.84 44.27 -8.29
CA GLU A 31 53.14 45.20 -7.39
C GLU A 31 52.05 45.99 -8.12
N GLU A 32 52.36 46.57 -9.30
CA GLU A 32 51.38 47.28 -10.11
C GLU A 32 50.23 46.36 -10.55
N LEU A 33 50.57 45.13 -10.95
CA LEU A 33 49.58 44.13 -11.33
C LEU A 33 48.66 43.75 -10.15
N PHE A 34 49.23 43.59 -8.96
CA PHE A 34 48.45 43.30 -7.76
C PHE A 34 47.48 44.44 -7.43
N PHE A 35 47.93 45.70 -7.52
CA PHE A 35 47.06 46.85 -7.24
C PHE A 35 45.98 47.04 -8.31
N GLU A 36 46.30 46.80 -9.58
CA GLU A 36 45.34 46.77 -10.68
C GLU A 36 44.23 45.76 -10.37
N TRP A 37 44.61 44.51 -10.09
CA TRP A 37 43.70 43.43 -9.73
C TRP A 37 42.90 43.73 -8.45
N ALA A 38 43.54 44.21 -7.38
CA ALA A 38 42.91 44.45 -6.08
C ALA A 38 42.08 45.74 -5.99
N THR A 39 41.91 46.48 -7.09
CA THR A 39 41.12 47.71 -7.14
C THR A 39 39.72 47.58 -6.50
N PRO A 40 38.93 46.51 -6.78
CA PRO A 40 37.60 46.32 -6.16
C PRO A 40 37.63 46.12 -4.64
N PHE A 41 38.75 45.65 -4.07
CA PHE A 41 38.93 45.48 -2.63
C PHE A 41 39.19 46.82 -1.91
N GLY A 42 39.65 47.82 -2.64
CA GLY A 42 40.03 49.13 -2.15
C GLY A 42 41.55 49.33 -2.13
N ARG A 43 42.01 50.31 -2.91
CA ARG A 43 43.44 50.57 -3.17
C ARG A 43 44.29 50.80 -1.91
N TYR A 44 43.78 51.55 -0.93
CA TYR A 44 44.49 51.83 0.32
C TYR A 44 44.65 50.58 1.20
N LYS A 45 43.62 49.74 1.26
CA LYS A 45 43.67 48.47 1.99
C LYS A 45 44.63 47.49 1.32
N ALA A 46 44.57 47.38 0.00
CA ALA A 46 45.48 46.56 -0.79
C ALA A 46 46.95 46.98 -0.60
N LYS A 47 47.25 48.29 -0.62
CA LYS A 47 48.59 48.81 -0.30
C LYS A 47 49.05 48.41 1.11
N GLY A 48 48.17 48.54 2.11
CA GLY A 48 48.47 48.14 3.49
C GLY A 48 48.76 46.65 3.62
N LEU A 49 48.03 45.79 2.91
CA LEU A 49 48.28 44.35 2.87
C LEU A 49 49.61 44.04 2.18
N TRP A 50 49.85 44.63 1.00
CA TRP A 50 51.10 44.45 0.27
C TRP A 50 52.31 44.82 1.12
N ALA A 51 52.29 45.92 1.87
CA ALA A 51 53.40 46.30 2.73
C ALA A 51 53.70 45.27 3.85
N LYS A 52 52.65 44.65 4.42
CA LYS A 52 52.75 43.79 5.62
C LYS A 52 53.02 42.32 5.32
N VAL A 53 52.59 41.84 4.15
CA VAL A 53 52.61 40.42 3.81
C VAL A 53 54.02 39.95 3.41
N LYS A 54 54.42 38.76 3.88
CA LYS A 54 55.67 38.10 3.46
C LYS A 54 55.43 37.28 2.19
N ALA A 55 56.49 37.05 1.42
CA ALA A 55 56.40 36.19 0.24
C ALA A 55 56.09 34.75 0.66
N ASP A 56 55.15 34.12 -0.05
CA ASP A 56 54.71 32.75 0.20
C ASP A 56 54.45 32.03 -1.13
N PRO A 57 55.25 31.01 -1.51
CA PRO A 57 55.12 30.31 -2.79
C PRO A 57 53.85 29.45 -2.89
N ASP A 58 53.27 29.02 -1.76
CA ASP A 58 52.13 28.10 -1.74
C ASP A 58 50.78 28.84 -1.72
N ALA A 59 50.79 30.11 -1.32
CA ALA A 59 49.60 30.94 -1.17
C ALA A 59 48.74 31.07 -2.44
N MET A 60 49.32 30.99 -3.64
CA MET A 60 48.53 31.04 -4.89
C MET A 60 47.67 29.79 -5.04
N THR A 61 48.26 28.62 -4.79
CA THR A 61 47.59 27.32 -4.88
C THR A 61 46.46 27.24 -3.87
N GLU A 62 46.72 27.66 -2.62
CA GLU A 62 45.70 27.68 -1.56
C GLU A 62 44.51 28.60 -1.88
N VAL A 63 44.73 29.78 -2.46
CA VAL A 63 43.62 30.69 -2.87
C VAL A 63 42.80 30.07 -3.99
N ILE A 64 43.46 29.45 -4.97
CA ILE A 64 42.79 28.79 -6.08
C ILE A 64 41.93 27.64 -5.54
N GLU A 65 42.49 26.76 -4.71
CA GLU A 65 41.76 25.64 -4.10
C GLU A 65 40.57 26.12 -3.26
N ARG A 66 40.75 27.19 -2.48
CA ARG A 66 39.68 27.79 -1.67
C ARG A 66 38.56 28.36 -2.52
N GLN A 67 38.88 29.08 -3.60
CA GLN A 67 37.85 29.64 -4.49
C GLN A 67 37.16 28.56 -5.33
N VAL A 68 37.89 27.54 -5.80
CA VAL A 68 37.31 26.36 -6.46
C VAL A 68 36.36 25.62 -5.52
N THR A 69 36.74 25.42 -4.25
CA THR A 69 35.89 24.79 -3.23
C THR A 69 34.66 25.65 -2.89
N ALA A 70 34.79 26.98 -2.90
CA ALA A 70 33.67 27.88 -2.69
C ALA A 70 32.70 27.92 -3.89
N LEU A 71 33.21 27.81 -5.11
CA LEU A 71 32.42 27.76 -6.34
C LEU A 71 31.75 26.39 -6.55
N SER A 72 32.37 25.31 -6.08
CA SER A 72 31.82 23.96 -6.12
C SER A 72 30.74 23.71 -5.07
N LYS A 73 30.55 24.63 -4.09
CA LYS A 73 29.36 24.64 -3.24
C LYS A 73 28.13 24.93 -4.10
N LYS A 74 27.56 23.87 -4.68
CA LYS A 74 26.18 23.89 -5.20
C LYS A 74 25.31 24.53 -4.13
N GLN A 75 24.56 25.55 -4.53
CA GLN A 75 23.48 26.09 -3.70
C GLN A 75 22.65 24.90 -3.19
N ARG A 76 22.62 24.70 -1.87
CA ARG A 76 21.95 23.54 -1.25
C ARG A 76 20.47 23.50 -1.59
N PHE A 77 19.87 24.66 -1.81
CA PHE A 77 18.47 24.83 -2.14
C PHE A 77 18.37 25.54 -3.48
N SER A 78 17.60 24.96 -4.39
CA SER A 78 17.28 25.56 -5.68
C SER A 78 15.75 25.67 -5.75
N PRO A 79 15.17 26.84 -5.41
CA PRO A 79 13.72 27.02 -5.50
C PRO A 79 13.29 26.92 -6.96
N LEU A 80 12.22 26.16 -7.21
CA LEU A 80 11.62 26.07 -8.53
C LEU A 80 10.63 27.23 -8.74
N PRO A 81 10.64 27.90 -9.91
CA PRO A 81 9.59 28.84 -10.27
C PRO A 81 8.27 28.09 -10.54
N VAL A 82 7.12 28.78 -10.40
CA VAL A 82 5.78 28.17 -10.50
C VAL A 82 5.58 27.50 -11.86
N GLU A 83 6.07 28.11 -12.94
CA GLU A 83 5.97 27.58 -14.30
C GLU A 83 6.72 26.26 -14.45
N ALA A 84 7.86 26.12 -13.77
CA ALA A 84 8.60 24.86 -13.75
C ALA A 84 7.89 23.79 -12.90
N LEU A 85 7.16 24.19 -11.85
CA LEU A 85 6.33 23.29 -11.04
C LEU A 85 5.13 22.76 -11.84
N GLU A 86 4.46 23.62 -12.62
CA GLU A 86 3.34 23.23 -13.48
C GLU A 86 3.76 22.30 -14.61
N ALA A 87 5.00 22.44 -15.10
CA ALA A 87 5.57 21.57 -16.12
C ALA A 87 6.08 20.22 -15.58
N MET A 88 6.04 19.99 -14.26
CA MET A 88 6.47 18.71 -13.69
C MET A 88 5.54 17.58 -14.14
N PRO A 89 6.09 16.38 -14.40
CA PRO A 89 5.27 15.24 -14.79
C PRO A 89 4.26 14.92 -13.68
N PRO A 90 3.06 14.41 -14.03
CA PRO A 90 2.09 13.97 -13.04
C PRO A 90 2.68 12.86 -12.16
N GLN A 91 2.08 12.68 -10.98
CA GLN A 91 2.53 11.68 -10.01
C GLN A 91 2.81 10.34 -10.69
N GLN A 92 4.04 9.89 -10.56
CA GLN A 92 4.48 8.64 -11.16
C GLN A 92 4.33 7.51 -10.14
N TRP A 93 3.83 6.38 -10.63
CA TRP A 93 3.57 5.20 -9.82
C TRP A 93 4.59 4.10 -10.10
N ARG A 94 5.07 3.46 -9.03
CA ARG A 94 5.81 2.19 -9.10
C ARG A 94 4.85 1.03 -9.32
N ILE A 95 3.78 0.97 -8.53
CA ILE A 95 2.61 0.12 -8.75
C ILE A 95 1.40 1.07 -8.78
N LYS A 96 0.67 1.10 -9.90
CA LYS A 96 -0.37 2.10 -10.17
C LYS A 96 -1.44 2.10 -9.07
N GLY A 97 -1.58 3.23 -8.37
CA GLY A 97 -2.53 3.40 -7.26
C GLY A 97 -2.09 2.80 -5.92
N VAL A 98 -0.95 2.12 -5.85
CA VAL A 98 -0.46 1.45 -4.63
C VAL A 98 0.82 2.10 -4.11
N PHE A 99 1.86 2.19 -4.94
CA PHE A 99 3.15 2.75 -4.55
C PHE A 99 3.61 3.86 -5.51
N PRO A 100 4.11 5.00 -4.99
CA PRO A 100 4.74 6.02 -5.81
C PRO A 100 6.08 5.54 -6.36
N ILE A 101 6.61 6.23 -7.39
CA ILE A 101 7.91 5.90 -8.00
C ILE A 101 9.06 6.01 -6.99
N GLU A 102 8.95 6.98 -6.07
CA GLU A 102 9.89 7.33 -5.02
C GLU A 102 9.12 7.70 -3.76
N GLY A 103 9.71 7.43 -2.59
CA GLY A 103 9.11 7.82 -1.30
C GLY A 103 9.27 6.76 -0.21
N LEU A 104 8.49 6.91 0.85
CA LEU A 104 8.44 5.96 1.96
C LEU A 104 7.07 5.29 2.02
N ALA A 105 7.04 3.96 2.00
CA ALA A 105 5.84 3.16 2.09
C ALA A 105 5.91 2.10 3.20
N VAL A 106 4.76 1.57 3.57
CA VAL A 106 4.67 0.46 4.52
C VAL A 106 3.68 -0.59 4.05
N VAL A 107 4.01 -1.86 4.30
CA VAL A 107 3.08 -3.00 4.25
C VAL A 107 2.92 -3.50 5.67
N TYR A 108 1.71 -3.39 6.23
CA TYR A 108 1.47 -3.69 7.65
C TYR A 108 0.22 -4.51 7.86
N GLY A 109 0.13 -5.18 9.00
CA GLY A 109 -0.91 -6.17 9.24
C GLY A 109 -0.59 -7.05 10.44
N ALA A 110 -1.57 -7.82 10.91
CA ALA A 110 -1.37 -8.74 12.03
C ALA A 110 -0.25 -9.75 11.74
N SER A 111 0.30 -10.36 12.79
CA SER A 111 1.20 -11.51 12.59
C SER A 111 0.46 -12.60 11.80
N THR A 112 1.18 -13.34 10.95
CA THR A 112 0.63 -14.41 10.09
C THR A 112 -0.39 -13.98 9.01
N ALA A 113 -0.59 -12.68 8.81
CA ALA A 113 -1.49 -12.16 7.78
C ALA A 113 -0.98 -12.38 6.34
N GLY A 114 0.29 -12.72 6.16
CA GLY A 114 0.87 -12.99 4.83
C GLY A 114 1.68 -11.84 4.23
N LYS A 115 2.02 -10.81 5.02
CA LYS A 115 2.76 -9.61 4.56
C LYS A 115 4.03 -9.92 3.77
N SER A 116 4.89 -10.81 4.26
CA SER A 116 6.15 -11.16 3.60
C SER A 116 5.91 -11.85 2.26
N PHE A 117 4.87 -12.68 2.16
CA PHE A 117 4.49 -13.31 0.89
C PHE A 117 3.94 -12.27 -0.09
N LEU A 118 3.10 -11.35 0.37
CA LEU A 118 2.57 -10.26 -0.45
C LEU A 118 3.67 -9.29 -0.90
N SER A 119 4.61 -8.98 -0.01
CA SER A 119 5.73 -8.09 -0.30
C SER A 119 6.70 -8.74 -1.30
N LEU A 120 6.92 -10.06 -1.20
CA LEU A 120 7.68 -10.81 -2.20
C LEU A 120 6.98 -10.79 -3.57
N GLU A 121 5.65 -10.94 -3.60
CA GLU A 121 4.88 -10.83 -4.84
C GLU A 121 5.02 -9.43 -5.46
N MET A 122 4.86 -8.37 -4.66
CA MET A 122 5.09 -6.98 -5.10
C MET A 122 6.52 -6.79 -5.64
N ALA A 123 7.53 -7.31 -4.95
CA ALA A 123 8.92 -7.23 -5.36
C ALA A 123 9.15 -7.93 -6.71
N ALA A 124 8.61 -9.13 -6.90
CA ALA A 124 8.70 -9.86 -8.16
C ALA A 124 7.95 -9.14 -9.31
N SER A 125 6.74 -8.62 -9.05
CA SER A 125 5.99 -7.80 -10.02
C SER A 125 6.78 -6.55 -10.42
N ILE A 126 7.43 -5.88 -9.47
CA ILE A 126 8.30 -4.72 -9.75
C ILE A 126 9.56 -5.12 -10.52
N GLY A 127 10.15 -6.27 -10.22
CA GLY A 127 11.36 -6.72 -10.91
C GLY A 127 11.19 -6.83 -12.43
N ASP A 128 10.06 -7.36 -12.88
CA ASP A 128 9.74 -7.55 -14.30
C ASP A 128 8.79 -6.51 -14.90
N GLY A 129 8.18 -5.65 -14.08
CA GLY A 129 7.08 -4.80 -14.52
C GLY A 129 5.79 -5.58 -14.84
N LEU A 130 5.60 -6.77 -14.24
CA LEU A 130 4.35 -7.51 -14.38
C LEU A 130 3.22 -6.86 -13.58
N PRO A 131 1.96 -6.99 -14.02
CA PRO A 131 0.82 -6.51 -13.25
C PRO A 131 0.77 -7.14 -11.85
N PHE A 132 0.55 -6.31 -10.82
CA PHE A 132 0.31 -6.76 -9.45
C PHE A 132 -1.19 -6.62 -9.16
N PHE A 133 -1.94 -7.71 -9.04
CA PHE A 133 -3.40 -7.67 -8.84
C PHE A 133 -4.10 -6.73 -9.85
N GLU A 134 -3.76 -6.87 -11.14
CA GLU A 134 -4.24 -6.00 -12.24
C GLU A 134 -3.73 -4.55 -12.22
N HIS A 135 -3.01 -4.12 -11.17
CA HIS A 135 -2.32 -2.85 -11.15
C HIS A 135 -1.08 -2.89 -12.04
N ALA A 136 -1.00 -1.97 -12.99
CA ALA A 136 0.17 -1.82 -13.84
C ALA A 136 1.42 -1.46 -13.00
N THR A 137 2.53 -2.13 -13.28
CA THR A 137 3.79 -1.97 -12.54
C THR A 137 4.88 -1.42 -13.45
N LYS A 138 5.66 -0.47 -12.96
CA LYS A 138 6.86 0.02 -13.65
C LYS A 138 8.09 -0.75 -13.17
N PRO A 139 8.91 -1.33 -14.07
CA PRO A 139 10.05 -2.12 -13.67
C PRO A 139 11.12 -1.29 -12.94
N ALA A 140 11.77 -1.89 -11.95
CA ALA A 140 12.95 -1.35 -11.28
C ALA A 140 13.80 -2.47 -10.65
N ALA A 141 15.05 -2.16 -10.35
CA ALA A 141 15.84 -2.98 -9.44
C ALA A 141 15.19 -3.00 -8.06
N VAL A 142 15.16 -4.17 -7.43
CA VAL A 142 14.59 -4.40 -6.11
C VAL A 142 15.64 -5.04 -5.22
N LEU A 143 15.83 -4.48 -4.02
CA LEU A 143 16.58 -5.12 -2.96
C LEU A 143 15.60 -5.52 -1.84
N TYR A 144 15.48 -6.83 -1.62
CA TYR A 144 14.67 -7.41 -0.56
C TYR A 144 15.55 -7.75 0.65
N VAL A 145 15.47 -6.91 1.67
CA VAL A 145 16.21 -7.07 2.93
C VAL A 145 15.38 -7.92 3.89
N GLY A 146 15.70 -9.22 3.95
CA GLY A 146 15.02 -10.20 4.78
C GLY A 146 15.74 -10.40 6.11
N LEU A 147 15.19 -9.86 7.19
CA LEU A 147 15.79 -9.84 8.54
C LEU A 147 15.11 -10.80 9.52
N GLU A 148 14.15 -11.59 9.05
CA GLU A 148 13.45 -12.59 9.84
C GLU A 148 13.26 -13.89 9.07
N GLY A 149 13.63 -15.01 9.69
CA GLY A 149 13.49 -16.33 9.09
C GLY A 149 14.36 -16.49 7.85
N GLU A 150 15.67 -16.24 7.98
CA GLU A 150 16.68 -16.32 6.90
C GLU A 150 16.58 -17.63 6.09
N GLY A 151 16.35 -18.78 6.76
CA GLY A 151 16.13 -20.07 6.08
C GLY A 151 14.79 -20.17 5.32
N GLY A 152 13.79 -19.37 5.69
CA GLY A 152 12.46 -19.36 5.08
C GLY A 152 12.42 -18.66 3.72
N TYR A 153 13.28 -17.67 3.46
CA TYR A 153 13.25 -16.93 2.18
C TYR A 153 13.64 -17.79 0.98
N ARG A 154 14.59 -18.71 1.15
CA ARG A 154 14.87 -19.74 0.13
C ARG A 154 13.60 -20.48 -0.24
N GLY A 155 12.83 -20.93 0.76
CA GLY A 155 11.58 -21.65 0.51
C GLY A 155 10.53 -20.81 -0.22
N ARG A 156 10.40 -19.53 0.14
CA ARG A 156 9.47 -18.60 -0.53
C ARG A 156 9.83 -18.38 -1.99
N VAL A 157 11.12 -18.16 -2.28
CA VAL A 157 11.62 -17.96 -3.63
C VAL A 157 11.41 -19.23 -4.48
N VAL A 158 11.76 -20.41 -3.95
CA VAL A 158 11.54 -21.68 -4.67
C VAL A 158 10.06 -21.94 -4.92
N ALA A 159 9.18 -21.70 -3.93
CA ALA A 159 7.74 -21.86 -4.10
C ALA A 159 7.18 -20.90 -5.15
N TRP A 160 7.61 -19.64 -5.12
CA TRP A 160 7.22 -18.64 -6.11
C TRP A 160 7.62 -19.08 -7.51
N GLN A 161 8.87 -19.52 -7.69
CA GLN A 161 9.40 -19.96 -8.98
C GLN A 161 8.67 -21.19 -9.52
N ARG A 162 8.44 -22.19 -8.67
CA ARG A 162 7.70 -23.41 -9.03
C ARG A 162 6.27 -23.10 -9.43
N HIS A 163 5.58 -22.23 -8.68
CA HIS A 163 4.20 -21.88 -8.98
C HIS A 163 4.06 -21.12 -10.30
N HIS A 164 4.94 -20.14 -10.55
CA HIS A 164 4.90 -19.33 -11.76
C HIS A 164 5.59 -19.98 -12.96
N GLY A 165 6.24 -21.13 -12.79
CA GLY A 165 6.96 -21.84 -13.84
C GLY A 165 8.15 -21.05 -14.41
N ARG A 166 8.71 -20.10 -13.64
CA ARG A 166 9.77 -19.18 -14.10
C ARG A 166 10.68 -18.74 -12.95
N ALA A 167 11.87 -18.26 -13.28
CA ALA A 167 12.79 -17.72 -12.28
C ALA A 167 12.27 -16.39 -11.70
N ILE A 168 12.62 -16.09 -10.44
CA ILE A 168 12.44 -14.74 -9.91
C ILE A 168 13.33 -13.79 -10.72
N PRO A 169 12.91 -12.54 -10.98
CA PRO A 169 13.68 -11.66 -11.87
C PRO A 169 15.08 -11.38 -11.31
N ASP A 170 16.08 -11.34 -12.18
CA ASP A 170 17.48 -11.01 -11.79
C ASP A 170 17.62 -9.59 -11.21
N SER A 171 16.64 -8.73 -11.49
CA SER A 171 16.49 -7.39 -10.92
C SER A 171 16.06 -7.41 -9.45
N VAL A 172 15.58 -8.54 -8.93
CA VAL A 172 15.23 -8.74 -7.52
C VAL A 172 16.38 -9.47 -6.81
N ARG A 173 17.05 -8.77 -5.91
CA ARG A 173 18.16 -9.32 -5.10
C ARG A 173 17.77 -9.39 -3.63
N PHE A 174 18.35 -10.32 -2.90
CA PHE A 174 18.09 -10.50 -1.47
C PHE A 174 19.33 -10.16 -0.64
N LEU A 175 19.11 -9.49 0.49
CA LEU A 175 20.10 -9.31 1.54
C LEU A 175 19.54 -9.93 2.82
N LEU A 176 20.23 -10.94 3.33
CA LEU A 176 19.86 -11.66 4.57
C LEU A 176 20.83 -11.36 5.72
N GLN A 177 21.78 -10.44 5.50
CA GLN A 177 22.73 -10.03 6.51
C GLN A 177 22.06 -9.09 7.54
N PRO A 178 22.57 -9.01 8.77
CA PRO A 178 22.10 -8.03 9.74
C PRO A 178 22.15 -6.61 9.18
N PHE A 179 21.09 -5.84 9.43
CA PHE A 179 20.98 -4.44 9.00
C PHE A 179 20.22 -3.65 10.06
N ARG A 180 20.72 -2.45 10.39
CA ARG A 180 20.09 -1.51 11.31
C ARG A 180 19.71 -0.21 10.60
N LEU A 181 18.41 0.01 10.45
CA LEU A 181 17.85 1.23 9.87
C LEU A 181 18.15 2.49 10.70
N THR A 182 18.44 2.32 11.98
CA THR A 182 18.81 3.41 12.90
C THR A 182 20.31 3.69 12.94
N ASP A 183 21.13 2.92 12.22
CA ASP A 183 22.57 3.14 12.12
C ASP A 183 22.89 3.85 10.78
N PRO A 184 23.40 5.10 10.80
CA PRO A 184 23.70 5.83 9.57
C PRO A 184 24.73 5.15 8.67
N GLN A 185 25.65 4.35 9.23
CA GLN A 185 26.66 3.64 8.45
C GLN A 185 26.02 2.48 7.68
N ASP A 186 25.21 1.65 8.35
CA ASP A 186 24.45 0.56 7.71
C ASP A 186 23.55 1.12 6.59
N VAL A 187 22.88 2.26 6.83
CA VAL A 187 22.05 2.93 5.81
C VAL A 187 22.87 3.36 4.59
N ALA A 188 24.06 3.94 4.81
CA ALA A 188 24.94 4.36 3.72
C ALA A 188 25.49 3.15 2.94
N ASP A 189 25.90 2.09 3.63
CA ASP A 189 26.45 0.88 3.03
C ASP A 189 25.38 0.11 2.23
N LEU A 190 24.14 0.03 2.76
CA LEU A 190 23.01 -0.54 2.04
C LEU A 190 22.65 0.29 0.79
N ALA A 191 22.70 1.62 0.89
CA ALA A 191 22.45 2.49 -0.26
C ALA A 191 23.51 2.33 -1.35
N ALA A 192 24.77 2.11 -0.97
CA ALA A 192 25.89 1.97 -1.91
C ALA A 192 25.80 0.73 -2.81
N VAL A 193 25.11 -0.33 -2.36
CA VAL A 193 24.85 -1.53 -3.17
C VAL A 193 23.58 -1.44 -4.01
N CYS A 194 22.78 -0.37 -3.86
CA CYS A 194 21.56 -0.14 -4.61
C CYS A 194 21.82 0.73 -5.85
N PRO A 195 21.34 0.35 -7.04
CA PRO A 195 21.36 1.26 -8.19
C PRO A 195 20.39 2.45 -7.99
N PRO A 196 20.57 3.57 -8.70
CA PRO A 196 19.63 4.69 -8.64
C PRO A 196 18.19 4.27 -8.98
N GLY A 197 17.21 4.73 -8.21
CA GLY A 197 15.79 4.39 -8.38
C GLY A 197 15.39 3.01 -7.84
N CYS A 198 16.27 2.34 -7.08
CA CYS A 198 16.00 1.03 -6.48
C CYS A 198 14.77 1.07 -5.55
N VAL A 199 14.03 -0.05 -5.50
CA VAL A 199 13.00 -0.29 -4.49
C VAL A 199 13.57 -1.19 -3.40
N VAL A 200 13.60 -0.72 -2.16
CA VAL A 200 14.14 -1.49 -1.03
C VAL A 200 12.99 -1.94 -0.14
N PHE A 201 12.75 -3.25 -0.07
CA PHE A 201 11.84 -3.84 0.92
C PHE A 201 12.64 -4.20 2.18
N ILE A 202 12.16 -3.80 3.35
CA ILE A 202 12.77 -4.13 4.65
C ILE A 202 11.79 -4.96 5.46
N ASP A 203 12.07 -6.25 5.58
CA ASP A 203 11.16 -7.24 6.17
C ASP A 203 11.83 -7.97 7.36
N THR A 204 11.59 -7.58 8.61
CA THR A 204 10.60 -6.60 9.12
C THR A 204 11.25 -5.37 9.76
N LEU A 205 10.47 -4.28 9.90
CA LEU A 205 10.86 -3.05 10.60
C LEU A 205 11.40 -3.33 12.01
N ASN A 206 10.75 -4.21 12.76
CA ASN A 206 11.13 -4.53 14.14
C ASN A 206 12.52 -5.16 14.23
N ARG A 207 12.94 -5.89 13.20
CA ARG A 207 14.29 -6.47 13.11
C ARG A 207 15.32 -5.47 12.59
N ALA A 208 14.90 -4.53 11.76
CA ALA A 208 15.74 -3.44 11.28
C ALA A 208 16.01 -2.36 12.36
N ALA A 209 15.23 -2.32 13.44
CA ALA A 209 15.40 -1.38 14.55
C ALA A 209 15.39 -2.11 15.91
N PRO A 210 16.42 -2.94 16.20
CA PRO A 210 16.45 -3.72 17.43
C PRO A 210 16.53 -2.80 18.66
N GLY A 211 15.73 -3.11 19.69
CA GLY A 211 15.70 -2.35 20.95
C GLY A 211 14.88 -1.05 20.89
N MET A 212 14.24 -0.76 19.77
CA MET A 212 13.34 0.37 19.60
C MET A 212 12.06 0.19 20.41
N ASP A 213 11.63 1.22 21.14
CA ASP A 213 10.26 1.28 21.66
C ASP A 213 9.32 1.83 20.57
N GLU A 214 8.48 0.96 20.03
CA GLU A 214 7.38 1.29 19.12
C GLU A 214 6.31 2.21 19.72
N ASN A 215 6.51 2.81 20.91
CA ASN A 215 5.66 3.88 21.44
C ASN A 215 6.45 5.18 21.67
N SER A 216 7.77 5.16 21.50
CA SER A 216 8.65 6.32 21.66
C SER A 216 8.69 7.14 20.38
N SER A 217 8.23 8.39 20.44
CA SER A 217 8.36 9.35 19.33
C SER A 217 9.82 9.59 18.91
N ARG A 218 10.76 9.47 19.86
CA ARG A 218 12.19 9.62 19.60
C ARG A 218 12.69 8.46 18.72
N ASP A 219 12.36 7.23 19.12
CA ASP A 219 12.88 6.03 18.47
C ASP A 219 12.27 5.87 17.08
N MET A 220 10.98 6.13 16.94
CA MET A 220 10.33 6.21 15.63
C MET A 220 10.83 7.36 14.78
N GLY A 221 11.20 8.49 15.39
CA GLY A 221 11.85 9.59 14.69
C GLY A 221 13.16 9.15 14.04
N ALA A 222 13.97 8.35 14.74
CA ALA A 222 15.21 7.79 14.21
C ALA A 222 14.95 6.80 13.06
N VAL A 223 13.94 5.94 13.18
CA VAL A 223 13.53 5.03 12.09
C VAL A 223 13.09 5.79 10.85
N ILE A 224 12.24 6.81 11.00
CA ILE A 224 11.75 7.62 9.88
C ILE A 224 12.90 8.37 9.23
N GLU A 225 13.82 8.91 10.03
CA GLU A 225 15.02 9.59 9.54
C GLU A 225 15.91 8.64 8.74
N GLY A 226 16.24 7.47 9.27
CA GLY A 226 17.04 6.46 8.58
C GLY A 226 16.40 5.98 7.29
N ALA A 227 15.09 5.70 7.30
CA ALA A 227 14.35 5.29 6.11
C ALA A 227 14.31 6.40 5.05
N LYS A 228 14.11 7.66 5.45
CA LYS A 228 14.15 8.81 4.54
C LYS A 228 15.57 9.09 4.02
N THR A 229 16.59 8.85 4.83
CA THR A 229 17.99 8.97 4.40
C THR A 229 18.31 7.92 3.35
N LEU A 230 17.96 6.65 3.59
CA LEU A 230 18.07 5.59 2.59
C LEU A 230 17.33 5.95 1.30
N GLN A 231 16.06 6.35 1.41
CA GLN A 231 15.21 6.76 0.29
C GLN A 231 15.86 7.86 -0.55
N ARG A 232 16.43 8.89 0.08
CA ARG A 232 17.13 9.99 -0.62
C ARG A 232 18.41 9.53 -1.30
N LEU A 233 19.19 8.65 -0.66
CA LEU A 233 20.45 8.16 -1.22
C LEU A 233 20.22 7.30 -2.45
N ILE A 234 19.18 6.47 -2.44
CA ILE A 234 18.85 5.62 -3.58
C ILE A 234 18.02 6.36 -4.65
N GLY A 235 17.40 7.49 -4.32
CA GLY A 235 16.48 8.20 -5.23
C GLY A 235 15.31 7.32 -5.67
N GLY A 236 14.76 6.55 -4.73
CA GLY A 236 13.86 5.42 -5.00
C GLY A 236 12.78 5.27 -3.93
N LEU A 237 12.27 4.05 -3.77
CA LEU A 237 11.17 3.72 -2.84
C LEU A 237 11.69 2.81 -1.73
N VAL A 238 11.41 3.15 -0.47
CA VAL A 238 11.66 2.26 0.69
C VAL A 238 10.32 1.75 1.20
N VAL A 239 10.17 0.43 1.30
CA VAL A 239 8.95 -0.25 1.76
C VAL A 239 9.24 -1.01 3.06
N LEU A 240 8.67 -0.56 4.16
CA LEU A 240 8.81 -1.20 5.47
C LEU A 240 7.73 -2.26 5.68
N VAL A 241 8.10 -3.47 6.10
CA VAL A 241 7.12 -4.50 6.51
C VAL A 241 6.95 -4.47 8.03
N ALA A 242 5.75 -4.18 8.52
CA ALA A 242 5.50 -3.92 9.94
C ALA A 242 4.28 -4.69 10.48
N HIS A 243 4.21 -4.85 11.81
CA HIS A 243 3.05 -5.46 12.46
C HIS A 243 2.03 -4.39 12.88
N THR A 244 0.74 -4.76 12.94
CA THR A 244 -0.32 -3.89 13.49
C THR A 244 -0.34 -3.86 15.02
N GLY A 245 -1.07 -2.87 15.55
CA GLY A 245 -1.39 -2.70 16.98
C GLY A 245 -1.95 -3.92 17.68
N LYS A 246 -2.00 -3.89 19.03
CA LYS A 246 -2.88 -4.81 19.79
C LYS A 246 -4.37 -4.62 19.43
N ASP A 247 -4.70 -3.50 18.78
CA ASP A 247 -6.04 -3.12 18.35
C ASP A 247 -6.01 -2.92 16.83
N SER A 248 -6.36 -3.95 16.06
CA SER A 248 -6.33 -3.92 14.59
C SER A 248 -7.30 -2.88 14.01
N ALA A 249 -8.36 -2.56 14.75
CA ALA A 249 -9.32 -1.50 14.41
C ALA A 249 -8.72 -0.08 14.45
N LYS A 250 -7.55 0.09 15.09
CA LYS A 250 -6.85 1.39 15.18
C LYS A 250 -5.73 1.56 14.14
N GLY A 251 -5.55 0.61 13.22
CA GLY A 251 -4.55 0.70 12.15
C GLY A 251 -3.12 0.37 12.61
N LEU A 252 -2.13 1.03 12.00
CA LEU A 252 -0.70 0.84 12.27
C LEU A 252 -0.41 1.11 13.77
N ARG A 253 0.37 0.24 14.42
CA ARG A 253 0.65 0.34 15.86
C ARG A 253 1.32 1.69 16.20
N GLY A 254 0.85 2.37 17.26
CA GLY A 254 1.61 3.34 18.05
C GLY A 254 1.89 4.74 17.48
N HIS A 255 1.79 4.98 16.17
CA HIS A 255 2.41 6.19 15.59
C HIS A 255 1.65 6.84 14.44
N SER A 256 0.85 7.84 14.80
CA SER A 256 0.43 8.90 13.87
C SER A 256 1.63 9.54 13.16
N SER A 257 2.81 9.57 13.78
CA SER A 257 4.05 10.14 13.23
C SER A 257 4.61 9.33 12.05
N LEU A 258 4.72 8.00 12.17
CA LEU A 258 5.12 7.13 11.06
C LEU A 258 4.07 7.23 9.96
N PHE A 259 2.79 7.01 10.28
CA PHE A 259 1.72 7.06 9.29
C PHE A 259 1.65 8.42 8.57
N ALA A 260 1.91 9.53 9.27
CA ALA A 260 1.99 10.86 8.67
C ALA A 260 3.19 11.02 7.72
N ALA A 261 4.33 10.39 8.03
CA ALA A 261 5.55 10.48 7.24
C ALA A 261 5.52 9.63 5.95
N LEU A 262 4.61 8.66 5.85
CA LEU A 262 4.48 7.77 4.68
C LEU A 262 3.82 8.47 3.49
N ASP A 263 4.29 8.14 2.30
CA ASP A 263 3.65 8.48 1.02
C ASP A 263 2.61 7.41 0.61
N ALA A 264 2.79 6.17 1.06
CA ALA A 264 1.83 5.08 0.87
C ALA A 264 1.76 4.10 2.06
N ALA A 265 0.59 3.52 2.32
CA ALA A 265 0.40 2.47 3.31
C ALA A 265 -0.55 1.38 2.78
N VAL A 266 -0.11 0.13 2.87
CA VAL A 266 -0.88 -1.05 2.50
C VAL A 266 -1.21 -1.86 3.75
N LEU A 267 -2.50 -1.98 4.06
CA LEU A 267 -2.98 -2.84 5.13
C LEU A 267 -3.24 -4.25 4.59
N VAL A 268 -2.66 -5.25 5.26
CA VAL A 268 -2.88 -6.67 5.03
C VAL A 268 -3.70 -7.22 6.19
N ASN A 269 -4.91 -7.66 5.88
CA ASN A 269 -5.84 -8.24 6.84
C ASN A 269 -5.85 -9.77 6.71
N ARG A 270 -6.15 -10.40 7.85
CA ARG A 270 -6.45 -11.82 7.93
C ARG A 270 -7.63 -11.97 8.88
N ASP A 271 -8.73 -12.44 8.31
CA ASP A 271 -9.90 -12.85 9.05
C ASP A 271 -9.97 -14.38 9.08
N ASP A 272 -10.87 -14.96 9.88
CA ASP A 272 -10.95 -16.42 10.09
C ASP A 272 -11.12 -17.22 8.77
N SER A 273 -11.61 -16.58 7.71
CA SER A 273 -11.93 -17.22 6.42
C SER A 273 -11.14 -16.69 5.21
N ALA A 274 -10.43 -15.57 5.31
CA ALA A 274 -9.82 -14.93 4.14
C ALA A 274 -8.62 -14.04 4.50
N ARG A 275 -7.73 -13.82 3.53
CA ARG A 275 -6.74 -12.74 3.58
C ARG A 275 -7.05 -11.70 2.53
N SER A 276 -6.78 -10.45 2.85
CA SER A 276 -6.96 -9.35 1.92
C SER A 276 -5.91 -8.28 2.13
N TRP A 277 -5.73 -7.45 1.12
CA TRP A 277 -4.96 -6.22 1.25
C TRP A 277 -5.75 -5.05 0.68
N LYS A 278 -5.50 -3.85 1.20
CA LYS A 278 -6.04 -2.60 0.67
C LYS A 278 -5.03 -1.47 0.83
N VAL A 279 -5.12 -0.47 -0.02
CA VAL A 279 -4.43 0.80 0.19
C VAL A 279 -5.16 1.55 1.31
N ASP A 280 -4.48 1.69 2.45
CA ASP A 280 -4.98 2.43 3.62
C ASP A 280 -4.58 3.91 3.60
N LYS A 281 -3.53 4.23 2.85
CA LYS A 281 -3.14 5.60 2.52
C LYS A 281 -2.44 5.63 1.18
N ALA A 282 -2.86 6.52 0.29
CA ALA A 282 -2.04 6.98 -0.81
C ALA A 282 -2.09 8.51 -0.87
N LYS A 283 -0.94 9.17 -0.75
CA LYS A 283 -0.85 10.64 -0.72
C LYS A 283 -1.53 11.31 -1.92
N ASP A 284 -1.46 10.66 -3.09
CA ASP A 284 -1.97 11.15 -4.37
C ASP A 284 -2.86 10.12 -5.10
N GLY A 285 -3.46 9.17 -4.37
CA GLY A 285 -4.27 8.05 -4.91
C GLY A 285 -5.71 8.00 -4.37
N ARG A 286 -6.49 6.99 -4.80
CA ARG A 286 -7.81 6.67 -4.21
C ARG A 286 -7.64 5.58 -3.17
N ASP A 287 -8.16 5.79 -1.97
CA ASP A 287 -8.21 4.76 -0.92
C ASP A 287 -9.32 3.74 -1.20
N GLY A 288 -9.17 2.51 -0.69
CA GLY A 288 -10.32 1.71 -0.26
C GLY A 288 -10.73 0.48 -1.07
N GLU A 289 -10.14 0.18 -2.23
CA GLU A 289 -10.42 -1.10 -2.90
C GLU A 289 -9.72 -2.25 -2.14
N THR A 290 -10.49 -3.29 -1.83
CA THR A 290 -10.00 -4.46 -1.09
C THR A 290 -9.79 -5.61 -2.04
N HIS A 291 -8.57 -6.13 -2.07
CA HIS A 291 -8.16 -7.23 -2.92
C HIS A 291 -7.93 -8.48 -2.08
N TYR A 292 -8.55 -9.59 -2.46
CA TYR A 292 -8.49 -10.84 -1.72
C TYR A 292 -7.41 -11.76 -2.28
N PHE A 293 -6.80 -12.53 -1.40
CA PHE A 293 -5.79 -13.50 -1.81
C PHE A 293 -5.75 -14.69 -0.86
N ARG A 294 -5.26 -15.81 -1.38
CA ARG A 294 -4.92 -16.98 -0.58
C ARG A 294 -3.42 -17.24 -0.63
N LEU A 295 -2.94 -17.96 0.38
CA LEU A 295 -1.60 -18.53 0.38
C LEU A 295 -1.68 -19.95 -0.15
N ASN A 296 -1.35 -20.14 -1.43
CA ASN A 296 -1.30 -21.46 -2.03
C ASN A 296 -0.05 -22.19 -1.55
N VAL A 297 -0.23 -23.37 -0.95
CA VAL A 297 0.89 -24.20 -0.48
C VAL A 297 1.55 -24.86 -1.69
N VAL A 298 2.87 -24.79 -1.73
CA VAL A 298 3.72 -25.36 -2.78
C VAL A 298 4.76 -26.23 -2.11
N GLU A 299 4.85 -27.47 -2.54
CA GLU A 299 5.92 -28.38 -2.14
C GLU A 299 7.24 -27.92 -2.78
N ILE A 300 8.27 -27.74 -1.96
CA ILE A 300 9.59 -27.24 -2.35
C ILE A 300 10.71 -28.28 -2.21
N GLY A 301 10.40 -29.44 -1.62
CA GLY A 301 11.34 -30.54 -1.45
C GLY A 301 10.84 -31.55 -0.42
N ILE A 302 11.73 -32.46 -0.05
CA ILE A 302 11.53 -33.46 1.01
C ILE A 302 12.67 -33.28 2.00
N ASP A 303 12.39 -33.36 3.30
CA ASP A 303 13.41 -33.27 4.35
C ASP A 303 14.09 -34.62 4.62
N GLU A 304 14.94 -34.65 5.65
CA GLU A 304 15.72 -35.84 6.03
C GLU A 304 14.83 -36.98 6.55
N ASP A 305 13.64 -36.66 7.06
CA ASP A 305 12.68 -37.61 7.63
C ASP A 305 11.69 -38.15 6.58
N GLY A 306 11.75 -37.63 5.35
CA GLY A 306 10.85 -38.01 4.26
C GLY A 306 9.57 -37.18 4.19
N ASP A 307 9.45 -36.13 5.00
CA ASP A 307 8.29 -35.24 5.03
C ASP A 307 8.41 -34.14 3.97
N ALA A 308 7.26 -33.72 3.43
CA ALA A 308 7.20 -32.68 2.42
C ALA A 308 7.56 -31.31 3.02
N ILE A 309 8.66 -30.72 2.55
CA ILE A 309 8.98 -29.33 2.82
C ILE A 309 8.08 -28.46 1.95
N THR A 310 7.29 -27.59 2.58
CA THR A 310 6.36 -26.70 1.87
C THR A 310 6.67 -25.23 2.15
N SER A 311 6.28 -24.38 1.21
CA SER A 311 6.15 -22.94 1.42
C SER A 311 4.89 -22.43 0.72
N CYS A 312 4.67 -21.12 0.71
CA CYS A 312 3.46 -20.55 0.11
C CYS A 312 3.77 -19.50 -0.96
N VAL A 313 2.79 -19.28 -1.84
CA VAL A 313 2.76 -18.22 -2.84
C VAL A 313 1.43 -17.48 -2.76
N VAL A 314 1.44 -16.18 -3.05
CA VAL A 314 0.21 -15.38 -3.11
C VAL A 314 -0.51 -15.69 -4.41
N VAL A 315 -1.79 -16.01 -4.30
CA VAL A 315 -2.67 -16.19 -5.45
C VAL A 315 -3.87 -15.27 -5.26
N PRO A 316 -4.15 -14.36 -6.22
CA PRO A 316 -5.37 -13.57 -6.20
C PRO A 316 -6.59 -14.47 -6.09
N GLU A 317 -7.55 -14.05 -5.28
CA GLU A 317 -8.82 -14.74 -5.09
C GLU A 317 -9.94 -13.74 -5.31
N GLU A 318 -11.06 -14.19 -5.87
CA GLU A 318 -12.26 -13.36 -5.87
C GLU A 318 -12.64 -13.04 -4.42
N ALA A 319 -13.34 -11.91 -4.24
CA ALA A 319 -13.93 -11.64 -2.94
C ALA A 319 -14.72 -12.88 -2.51
N PRO A 320 -14.54 -13.39 -1.27
CA PRO A 320 -15.24 -14.58 -0.83
C PRO A 320 -16.72 -14.36 -1.13
N THR A 321 -17.29 -15.22 -1.99
CA THR A 321 -18.72 -15.22 -2.30
C THR A 321 -19.41 -15.55 -0.99
N SER A 322 -19.80 -14.51 -0.25
CA SER A 322 -20.08 -14.56 1.20
C SER A 322 -20.70 -15.88 1.64
N PRO A 323 -19.96 -16.67 2.45
CA PRO A 323 -20.60 -17.72 3.23
C PRO A 323 -20.57 -17.41 4.73
N TRP A 324 -19.90 -16.34 5.22
CA TRP A 324 -19.68 -16.14 6.65
C TRP A 324 -19.56 -14.68 7.09
N ALA A 325 -20.69 -13.96 7.16
CA ALA A 325 -20.96 -13.24 8.39
C ALA A 325 -21.08 -14.32 9.50
N LYS A 326 -20.50 -14.14 10.70
CA LYS A 326 -20.64 -15.11 11.83
C LYS A 326 -22.06 -15.69 11.83
N PRO A 327 -22.30 -17.01 11.86
CA PRO A 327 -23.65 -17.54 11.69
C PRO A 327 -24.63 -16.80 12.59
N LEU A 328 -25.77 -16.39 12.02
CA LEU A 328 -26.76 -15.58 12.75
C LEU A 328 -27.03 -16.23 14.11
N ASN A 329 -26.94 -15.45 15.18
CA ASN A 329 -27.31 -15.95 16.50
C ASN A 329 -28.82 -16.26 16.54
N ALA A 330 -29.31 -16.91 17.60
CA ALA A 330 -30.70 -17.35 17.67
C ALA A 330 -31.71 -16.21 17.41
N ILE A 331 -31.47 -15.03 17.99
CA ILE A 331 -32.37 -13.89 17.82
C ILE A 331 -32.30 -13.27 16.41
N GLN A 332 -31.12 -13.29 15.77
CA GLN A 332 -30.93 -12.86 14.39
C GLN A 332 -31.57 -13.82 13.38
N LYS A 333 -31.51 -15.14 13.64
CA LYS A 333 -32.22 -16.16 12.83
C LYS A 333 -33.73 -15.95 12.89
N LEU A 334 -34.26 -15.78 14.10
CA LEU A 334 -35.68 -15.48 14.31
C LEU A 334 -36.10 -14.17 13.61
N ALA A 335 -35.25 -13.14 13.68
CA ALA A 335 -35.48 -11.88 12.98
C ALA A 335 -35.56 -12.08 11.46
N MET A 336 -34.63 -12.82 10.85
CA MET A 336 -34.66 -13.10 9.41
C MET A 336 -35.85 -13.98 8.99
N GLU A 337 -36.26 -14.93 9.82
CA GLU A 337 -37.45 -15.76 9.59
C GLU A 337 -38.73 -14.91 9.61
N SER A 338 -38.91 -14.11 10.68
CA SER A 338 -40.05 -13.20 10.80
C SER A 338 -40.09 -12.15 9.68
N PHE A 339 -38.92 -11.71 9.21
CA PHE A 339 -38.82 -10.77 8.10
C PHE A 339 -39.32 -11.40 6.81
N ARG A 340 -38.82 -12.59 6.47
CA ARG A 340 -39.25 -13.33 5.26
C ARG A 340 -40.74 -13.65 5.28
N GLU A 341 -41.30 -13.98 6.44
CA GLU A 341 -42.75 -14.18 6.58
C GLU A 341 -43.52 -12.87 6.38
N ALA A 342 -43.07 -11.78 7.01
CA ALA A 342 -43.67 -10.47 6.82
C ALA A 342 -43.60 -9.98 5.36
N CYS A 343 -42.53 -10.29 4.63
CA CYS A 343 -42.40 -9.98 3.21
C CYS A 343 -43.43 -10.73 2.35
N ARG A 344 -43.78 -11.97 2.70
CA ARG A 344 -44.77 -12.75 1.95
C ARG A 344 -46.19 -12.25 2.21
N SER A 345 -46.50 -11.88 3.44
CA SER A 345 -47.86 -11.51 3.84
C SER A 345 -48.17 -10.03 3.65
N ASN A 346 -47.18 -9.14 3.75
CA ASN A 346 -47.36 -7.69 3.73
C ASN A 346 -46.47 -6.98 2.70
N GLY A 347 -45.79 -7.74 1.84
CA GLY A 347 -44.95 -7.23 0.77
C GLY A 347 -45.74 -6.58 -0.35
N SER A 348 -45.11 -5.64 -1.05
CA SER A 348 -45.63 -5.06 -2.29
C SER A 348 -44.59 -5.15 -3.41
N VAL A 349 -45.07 -5.14 -4.65
CA VAL A 349 -44.24 -5.12 -5.86
C VAL A 349 -44.56 -3.88 -6.69
N ASP A 350 -43.58 -3.36 -7.44
CA ASP A 350 -43.80 -2.29 -8.40
C ASP A 350 -44.44 -2.79 -9.71
N ALA A 351 -44.72 -1.87 -10.64
CA ALA A 351 -45.28 -2.19 -11.95
C ALA A 351 -44.37 -3.09 -12.82
N GLY A 352 -43.07 -3.13 -12.52
CA GLY A 352 -42.09 -4.01 -13.16
C GLY A 352 -41.95 -5.37 -12.48
N GLY A 353 -42.68 -5.62 -11.39
CA GLY A 353 -42.61 -6.86 -10.63
C GLY A 353 -41.44 -6.94 -9.65
N ASN A 354 -40.78 -5.82 -9.33
CA ASN A 354 -39.72 -5.78 -8.34
C ASN A 354 -40.30 -5.64 -6.94
N PHE A 355 -39.75 -6.39 -5.98
CA PHE A 355 -40.14 -6.28 -4.57
C PHE A 355 -39.75 -4.92 -3.98
N LEU A 356 -40.72 -4.19 -3.45
CA LEU A 356 -40.50 -2.83 -2.93
C LEU A 356 -39.92 -2.82 -1.51
N GLY A 357 -40.00 -3.94 -0.78
CA GLY A 357 -39.65 -4.05 0.63
C GLY A 357 -40.87 -4.02 1.55
N ILE A 358 -40.62 -4.07 2.87
CA ILE A 358 -41.67 -3.90 3.89
C ILE A 358 -41.28 -2.84 4.91
N ASN A 359 -42.28 -2.14 5.45
CA ASN A 359 -42.05 -1.19 6.54
C ASN A 359 -41.86 -1.90 7.87
N ARG A 360 -41.16 -1.25 8.80
CA ARG A 360 -41.05 -1.63 10.22
C ARG A 360 -42.38 -2.06 10.84
N GLU A 361 -43.45 -1.31 10.63
CA GLU A 361 -44.75 -1.56 11.26
C GLU A 361 -45.45 -2.82 10.72
N ALA A 362 -45.08 -3.28 9.51
CA ALA A 362 -45.52 -4.55 8.95
C ALA A 362 -44.68 -5.73 9.45
N TRP A 363 -43.39 -5.50 9.73
CA TRP A 363 -42.47 -6.53 10.23
C TRP A 363 -42.62 -6.80 11.74
N ARG A 364 -42.73 -5.73 12.54
CA ARG A 364 -42.74 -5.80 14.01
C ARG A 364 -43.78 -6.76 14.59
N PRO A 365 -45.06 -6.78 14.14
CA PRO A 365 -46.07 -7.71 14.68
C PRO A 365 -45.71 -9.18 14.45
N VAL A 366 -45.10 -9.49 13.30
CA VAL A 366 -44.67 -10.86 12.95
C VAL A 366 -43.50 -11.30 13.83
N PHE A 367 -42.52 -10.42 14.04
CA PHE A 367 -41.41 -10.69 14.96
C PHE A 367 -41.89 -10.92 16.40
N TYR A 368 -42.83 -10.12 16.89
CA TYR A 368 -43.35 -10.24 18.26
C TYR A 368 -44.09 -11.56 18.47
N ARG A 369 -44.87 -11.98 17.47
CA ARG A 369 -45.59 -13.26 17.48
C ARG A 369 -44.63 -14.46 17.52
N LEU A 370 -43.50 -14.39 16.82
CA LEU A 370 -42.51 -15.48 16.78
C LEU A 370 -41.55 -15.46 17.98
N HIS A 371 -41.31 -14.31 18.61
CA HIS A 371 -40.43 -14.18 19.77
C HIS A 371 -41.17 -14.48 21.10
N VAL A 372 -41.63 -15.71 21.23
CA VAL A 372 -42.44 -16.18 22.37
C VAL A 372 -41.62 -16.23 23.67
N GLU A 373 -40.32 -16.53 23.59
CA GLU A 373 -39.40 -16.69 24.72
C GLU A 373 -39.03 -15.38 25.45
N ALA A 374 -39.42 -14.22 24.91
CA ALA A 374 -39.14 -12.94 25.55
C ALA A 374 -39.96 -12.77 26.85
N PRO A 375 -39.34 -12.33 27.95
CA PRO A 375 -39.98 -12.27 29.27
C PRO A 375 -41.03 -11.14 29.41
N SER A 376 -41.08 -10.20 28.46
CA SER A 376 -42.07 -9.11 28.42
C SER A 376 -42.14 -8.46 27.04
N ASP A 377 -43.20 -7.69 26.79
CA ASP A 377 -43.33 -6.90 25.55
C ASP A 377 -42.27 -5.80 25.44
N GLU A 378 -41.79 -5.28 26.57
CA GLU A 378 -40.67 -4.33 26.58
C GLU A 378 -39.36 -5.00 26.14
N ALA A 379 -39.14 -6.26 26.54
CA ALA A 379 -38.00 -7.06 26.09
C ALA A 379 -38.08 -7.36 24.58
N ARG A 380 -39.28 -7.70 24.06
CA ARG A 380 -39.50 -7.87 22.61
C ARG A 380 -39.17 -6.61 21.83
N ARG A 381 -39.59 -5.45 22.32
CA ARG A 381 -39.32 -4.14 21.71
C ARG A 381 -37.83 -3.82 21.65
N LYS A 382 -37.12 -3.98 22.77
CA LYS A 382 -35.67 -3.74 22.83
C LYS A 382 -34.90 -4.71 21.94
N ALA A 383 -35.28 -5.99 21.93
CA ALA A 383 -34.67 -7.01 21.08
C ALA A 383 -34.87 -6.71 19.59
N PHE A 384 -36.08 -6.32 19.18
CA PHE A 384 -36.40 -5.97 17.79
C PHE A 384 -35.59 -4.77 17.30
N GLU A 385 -35.51 -3.69 18.09
CA GLU A 385 -34.72 -2.50 17.73
C GLU A 385 -33.23 -2.81 17.58
N ARG A 386 -32.69 -3.64 18.47
CA ARG A 386 -31.29 -4.04 18.42
C ARG A 386 -31.01 -4.91 17.21
N VAL A 387 -31.76 -6.00 17.03
CA VAL A 387 -31.49 -7.00 15.98
C VAL A 387 -31.69 -6.44 14.57
N ARG A 388 -32.63 -5.50 14.40
CA ARG A 388 -32.84 -4.78 13.15
C ARG A 388 -31.60 -4.01 12.73
N LYS A 389 -31.01 -3.23 13.65
CA LYS A 389 -29.79 -2.46 13.39
C LYS A 389 -28.61 -3.39 13.10
N GLU A 390 -28.44 -4.44 13.89
CA GLU A 390 -27.38 -5.43 13.68
C GLU A 390 -27.47 -6.10 12.30
N LEU A 391 -28.67 -6.45 11.82
CA LEU A 391 -28.85 -7.07 10.50
C LEU A 391 -28.56 -6.09 9.34
N VAL A 392 -28.86 -4.81 9.51
CA VAL A 392 -28.50 -3.77 8.53
C VAL A 392 -26.99 -3.52 8.52
N GLU A 393 -26.36 -3.38 9.69
CA GLU A 393 -24.90 -3.21 9.83
C GLU A 393 -24.13 -4.41 9.24
N ARG A 394 -24.70 -5.60 9.31
CA ARG A 394 -24.14 -6.83 8.74
C ARG A 394 -24.42 -7.01 7.25
N GLY A 395 -25.21 -6.13 6.63
CA GLY A 395 -25.57 -6.22 5.21
C GLY A 395 -26.55 -7.35 4.88
N GLU A 396 -27.19 -7.97 5.88
CA GLU A 396 -28.25 -8.97 5.68
C GLU A 396 -29.56 -8.31 5.24
N LEU A 397 -29.77 -7.06 5.68
CA LEU A 397 -30.88 -6.19 5.30
C LEU A 397 -30.36 -4.83 4.80
N VAL A 398 -31.13 -4.21 3.92
CA VAL A 398 -30.92 -2.83 3.48
C VAL A 398 -32.11 -2.00 3.95
N GLU A 399 -31.85 -0.86 4.57
CA GLU A 399 -32.88 0.09 5.03
C GLU A 399 -32.82 1.38 4.20
N GLU A 400 -33.93 1.71 3.53
CA GLU A 400 -34.12 2.97 2.81
C GLU A 400 -35.48 3.56 3.20
N ASN A 401 -35.54 4.79 3.71
CA ASN A 401 -36.79 5.48 4.06
C ASN A 401 -37.76 4.65 4.94
N ASN A 402 -37.23 3.94 5.96
CA ASN A 402 -37.97 3.00 6.83
C ASN A 402 -38.56 1.77 6.14
N VAL A 403 -38.13 1.47 4.91
CA VAL A 403 -38.45 0.26 4.17
C VAL A 403 -37.24 -0.65 4.16
N TYR A 404 -37.45 -1.93 4.50
CA TYR A 404 -36.40 -2.93 4.58
C TYR A 404 -36.49 -3.90 3.40
N ARG A 405 -35.32 -4.27 2.89
CA ARG A 405 -35.08 -5.21 1.78
C ARG A 405 -33.99 -6.21 2.15
N LEU A 406 -33.89 -7.32 1.41
CA LEU A 406 -32.84 -8.32 1.64
C LEU A 406 -31.52 -7.83 1.03
N GLY A 407 -30.43 -7.90 1.79
CA GLY A 407 -29.11 -7.48 1.33
C GLY A 407 -28.34 -8.55 0.56
N GLY A 408 -27.32 -8.13 -0.21
CA GLY A 408 -26.39 -9.00 -0.92
C GLY A 408 -26.93 -9.68 -2.19
N LEU A 409 -26.09 -10.48 -2.86
CA LEU A 409 -26.41 -11.15 -4.13
C LEU A 409 -27.50 -12.22 -3.97
N ALA A 410 -27.49 -12.95 -2.84
CA ALA A 410 -28.53 -13.91 -2.47
C ALA A 410 -29.87 -13.23 -2.12
N GLY A 411 -29.82 -12.00 -1.59
CA GLY A 411 -31.01 -11.19 -1.32
C GLY A 411 -31.81 -10.90 -2.58
N LYS A 412 -31.15 -10.49 -3.67
CA LYS A 412 -31.81 -10.22 -4.97
C LYS A 412 -32.57 -11.43 -5.53
N LEU A 413 -32.00 -12.63 -5.42
CA LEU A 413 -32.65 -13.87 -5.84
C LEU A 413 -33.88 -14.20 -4.96
N ALA A 414 -33.75 -14.02 -3.64
CA ALA A 414 -34.86 -14.22 -2.71
C ALA A 414 -35.99 -13.21 -2.91
N GLU A 415 -35.67 -11.95 -3.21
CA GLU A 415 -36.64 -10.91 -3.56
C GLU A 415 -37.40 -11.24 -4.84
N ALA A 416 -36.72 -11.75 -5.87
CA ALA A 416 -37.39 -12.22 -7.09
C ALA A 416 -38.36 -13.39 -6.83
N CYS A 417 -38.01 -14.31 -5.93
CA CYS A 417 -38.91 -15.38 -5.51
C CYS A 417 -40.11 -14.85 -4.71
N ILE A 418 -39.89 -13.91 -3.79
CA ILE A 418 -40.96 -13.27 -3.01
C ILE A 418 -41.91 -12.51 -3.95
N ALA A 419 -41.38 -11.75 -4.90
CA ALA A 419 -42.18 -11.03 -5.90
C ALA A 419 -43.08 -11.97 -6.71
N LYS A 420 -42.55 -13.12 -7.16
CA LYS A 420 -43.35 -14.15 -7.86
C LYS A 420 -44.48 -14.72 -6.99
N VAL A 421 -44.22 -14.98 -5.71
CA VAL A 421 -45.24 -15.48 -4.77
C VAL A 421 -46.35 -14.43 -4.55
N ILE A 422 -45.97 -13.16 -4.38
CA ILE A 422 -46.92 -12.05 -4.25
C ILE A 422 -47.77 -11.90 -5.53
N GLN A 423 -47.15 -11.98 -6.71
CA GLN A 423 -47.84 -11.91 -8.00
C GLN A 423 -48.81 -13.08 -8.23
N GLN A 424 -48.42 -14.30 -7.82
CA GLN A 424 -49.28 -15.48 -7.90
C GLN A 424 -50.46 -15.40 -6.93
N ALA A 425 -50.27 -14.83 -5.74
CA ALA A 425 -51.36 -14.61 -4.78
C ALA A 425 -52.33 -13.50 -5.21
N GLY A 426 -51.91 -12.60 -6.12
CA GLY A 426 -52.73 -11.52 -6.68
C GLY A 426 -53.48 -11.85 -7.98
N GLN A 427 -53.28 -13.04 -8.56
CA GLN A 427 -54.05 -13.47 -9.74
C GLN A 427 -55.38 -14.10 -9.30
N PRO A 428 -56.55 -13.56 -9.71
CA PRO A 428 -57.82 -14.21 -9.44
C PRO A 428 -57.89 -15.57 -10.16
N ASP A 429 -58.38 -16.57 -9.43
CA ASP A 429 -58.48 -17.97 -9.80
C ASP A 429 -59.26 -18.14 -11.11
N GLY A 430 -58.53 -18.26 -12.24
CA GLY A 430 -59.15 -18.06 -13.54
C GLY A 430 -58.28 -18.43 -14.73
N GLN A 431 -57.54 -19.55 -14.66
CA GLN A 431 -57.17 -20.36 -15.84
C GLN A 431 -56.40 -21.62 -15.40
N ARG A 432 -57.14 -22.68 -15.06
CA ARG A 432 -56.62 -24.05 -15.11
C ARG A 432 -56.43 -24.40 -16.59
N THR A 433 -55.18 -24.42 -17.04
CA THR A 433 -54.78 -24.94 -18.35
C THR A 433 -55.22 -26.40 -18.51
N GLN A 434 -55.88 -26.68 -19.63
CA GLN A 434 -56.18 -28.01 -20.13
C GLN A 434 -54.91 -28.85 -20.15
N ARG A 435 -54.95 -30.01 -19.50
CA ARG A 435 -53.99 -31.09 -19.73
C ARG A 435 -54.35 -31.73 -21.07
N ASP A 436 -53.47 -31.59 -22.05
CA ASP A 436 -53.46 -32.46 -23.23
C ASP A 436 -53.14 -33.89 -22.78
N THR A 437 -54.20 -34.70 -22.69
CA THR A 437 -54.10 -36.16 -22.71
C THR A 437 -53.94 -36.60 -24.16
N SER A 438 -52.72 -36.94 -24.58
CA SER A 438 -52.50 -37.80 -25.74
C SER A 438 -51.81 -39.08 -25.28
N GLY A 439 -52.62 -40.13 -25.12
CA GLY A 439 -52.20 -41.46 -24.72
C GLY A 439 -53.17 -42.50 -25.26
N ALA A 440 -52.71 -43.18 -26.31
CA ALA A 440 -53.08 -44.51 -26.80
C ALA A 440 -54.46 -44.72 -27.44
N ALA A 441 -54.43 -44.93 -28.77
CA ALA A 441 -55.27 -45.95 -29.40
C ALA A 441 -54.46 -46.72 -30.47
N THR A 442 -54.52 -48.03 -30.30
CA THR A 442 -53.85 -49.15 -30.96
C THR A 442 -54.22 -49.28 -32.44
N THR A 443 -53.26 -49.65 -33.30
CA THR A 443 -53.47 -50.63 -34.38
C THR A 443 -52.14 -51.18 -34.91
N ARG A 444 -52.24 -52.34 -35.55
CA ARG A 444 -51.29 -53.46 -35.62
C ARG A 444 -50.75 -53.58 -37.06
N THR A 445 -49.51 -54.09 -37.22
CA THR A 445 -48.96 -54.83 -38.41
C THR A 445 -48.91 -54.08 -39.75
N ASP A 446 -47.80 -53.96 -40.48
CA ASP A 446 -46.98 -54.99 -41.15
C ASP A 446 -45.63 -54.35 -41.58
N ARG A 447 -44.48 -55.01 -41.36
CA ARG A 447 -43.64 -55.74 -42.35
C ARG A 447 -43.02 -54.93 -43.51
N THR A 448 -41.71 -55.19 -43.71
CA THR A 448 -40.85 -54.96 -44.91
C THR A 448 -40.56 -53.51 -45.30
N ALA A 449 -39.43 -53.09 -45.88
CA ALA A 449 -38.07 -53.58 -46.10
C ALA A 449 -37.31 -52.40 -46.79
N ALA A 450 -35.99 -52.31 -46.62
CA ALA A 450 -35.02 -51.69 -47.53
C ALA A 450 -35.25 -50.24 -48.06
N LEU A 451 -34.47 -49.28 -47.56
CA LEU A 451 -33.26 -48.71 -48.20
C LEU A 451 -32.68 -47.59 -47.33
#